data_AF-A0AAD7A4Z1-F1
#
_entry.id   AF-A0AAD7A4Z1-F1
#
_cell.length_a   1.000
_cell.length_b   1.000
_cell.length_c   1.000
_cell.angle_alpha   90.00
_cell.angle_beta   90.00
_cell.angle_gamma   90.00
#
_symmetry.space_group_name_H-M   'P 1'
#
loop_
_entity.id
_entity.type
_entity.pdbx_description
1 polymer ?
#
loop_
_entity_poly.entity_id
_entity_poly.type
_entity_poly.pdbx_seq_one_letter_code
_entity_poly.pdbx_strand_id
1 'polypeptide(L)'
;LPAMPKIFYGRESELDHIVKMLCHQSPKIAILGGGGMGKTSLARAVLHHPDISASYECRFFISAESATNSVDLVALIGLHIGLDPGKDLTKAVVQYFSRQPLSLLILDNLETVWEPRKSRSGVEEFLSLLTEVEHLALIITMRGAERPARVHWTHPFLVPLQPLSGEAAQQTFMDITDNSYTNEDIHQILQFTDNMPLAVDLIAHLSNYESLSNVLTRWETEKTALLSIGYDRKSNLDASIRLSLSSPCLTPDSKQFLGLLSILPDGLSDTQLVHSNFGIPNILSCKSALLATSLAYQDGNKQLKLLVPLREHIQQFLPPSQFLIQCIRNHFYALLELYRKYNGEQLQPVVNQITLNLGNLQEVLQQGLHDGA
;
A
#
# COMPACT_ATOMS: atom_id res chain seq x y z
N LEU A 1 15.54 12.34 16.66
CA LEU A 1 14.90 11.21 15.96
C LEU A 1 13.41 11.17 16.32
N PRO A 2 12.52 10.74 15.42
CA PRO A 2 11.11 10.48 15.76
C PRO A 2 11.01 9.40 16.85
N ALA A 3 9.93 9.39 17.64
CA ALA A 3 9.75 8.38 18.69
C ALA A 3 9.69 6.95 18.12
N MET A 4 9.98 5.94 18.93
CA MET A 4 9.75 4.55 18.53
C MET A 4 8.23 4.26 18.46
N PRO A 5 7.75 3.45 17.50
CA PRO A 5 6.38 2.94 17.54
C PRO A 5 6.17 2.10 18.81
N LYS A 6 5.11 2.38 19.58
CA LYS A 6 4.81 1.64 20.82
C LYS A 6 4.12 0.31 20.55
N ILE A 7 3.23 0.30 19.55
CA ILE A 7 2.51 -0.89 19.09
C ILE A 7 3.10 -1.25 17.74
N PHE A 8 3.78 -2.39 17.67
CA PHE A 8 4.53 -2.82 16.49
C PHE A 8 4.59 -4.35 16.45
N TYR A 9 3.68 -4.94 15.68
CA TYR A 9 3.53 -6.39 15.54
C TYR A 9 3.59 -6.81 14.07
N GLY A 10 4.12 -8.01 13.81
CA GLY A 10 4.04 -8.68 12.50
C GLY A 10 4.93 -8.06 11.43
N ARG A 11 6.01 -7.40 11.85
CA ARG A 11 7.02 -6.75 11.00
C ARG A 11 8.45 -7.14 11.36
N GLU A 12 8.60 -8.15 12.20
CA GLU A 12 9.88 -8.65 12.70
C GLU A 12 10.72 -9.18 11.53
N SER A 13 10.10 -9.87 10.57
CA SER A 13 10.80 -10.44 9.42
C SER A 13 11.40 -9.35 8.51
N GLU A 14 10.64 -8.29 8.23
CA GLU A 14 11.07 -7.17 7.41
C GLU A 14 12.10 -6.31 8.16
N LEU A 15 11.91 -6.10 9.46
CA LEU A 15 12.85 -5.40 10.33
C LEU A 15 14.21 -6.13 10.35
N ASP A 16 14.22 -7.42 10.66
CA ASP A 16 15.42 -8.25 10.68
C ASP A 16 16.14 -8.25 9.33
N HIS A 17 15.36 -8.27 8.24
CA HIS A 17 15.92 -8.20 6.89
C HIS A 17 16.64 -6.87 6.64
N ILE A 18 16.00 -5.75 6.99
CA ILE A 18 16.58 -4.41 6.84
C ILE A 18 17.82 -4.26 7.73
N VAL A 19 17.75 -4.72 8.99
CA VAL A 19 18.88 -4.68 9.92
C VAL A 19 20.08 -5.45 9.38
N LYS A 20 19.86 -6.67 8.85
CA LYS A 20 20.91 -7.46 8.20
C LYS A 20 21.53 -6.75 6.99
N MET A 21 20.70 -6.10 6.15
CA MET A 21 21.21 -5.33 5.02
C MET A 21 22.08 -4.15 5.47
N LEU A 22 21.70 -3.49 6.56
CA LEU A 22 22.43 -2.38 7.20
C LEU A 22 23.77 -2.79 7.83
N CYS A 23 24.05 -4.09 7.97
CA CYS A 23 25.38 -4.56 8.36
C CYS A 23 26.41 -4.51 7.21
N HIS A 24 25.98 -4.31 5.96
CA HIS A 24 26.87 -4.17 4.80
C HIS A 24 27.27 -2.69 4.57
N GLN A 25 28.26 -2.44 3.72
CA GLN A 25 28.69 -1.07 3.41
C GLN A 25 27.60 -0.32 2.62
N SER A 26 27.16 0.81 3.18
CA SER A 26 26.25 1.82 2.56
C SER A 26 25.05 1.32 1.75
N PRO A 27 24.21 0.43 2.32
CA PRO A 27 23.05 -0.07 1.60
C PRO A 27 22.04 1.04 1.28
N LYS A 28 21.35 0.86 0.16
CA LYS A 28 20.28 1.71 -0.33
C LYS A 28 19.01 0.86 -0.36
N ILE A 29 18.06 1.17 0.52
CA ILE A 29 16.88 0.34 0.76
C ILE A 29 15.63 1.16 0.49
N ALA A 30 14.66 0.58 -0.22
CA ALA A 30 13.35 1.17 -0.43
C ALA A 30 12.28 0.35 0.30
N ILE A 31 11.63 0.95 1.29
CA ILE A 31 10.46 0.40 1.98
C ILE A 31 9.22 0.86 1.20
N LEU A 32 8.61 -0.07 0.48
CA LEU A 32 7.54 0.18 -0.46
C LEU A 32 6.21 -0.41 0.02
N GLY A 33 5.09 -0.04 -0.60
CA GLY A 33 3.76 -0.59 -0.30
C GLY A 33 2.63 0.43 -0.36
N GLY A 34 1.41 -0.06 -0.21
CA GLY A 34 0.19 0.77 -0.21
C GLY A 34 0.17 1.84 0.88
N GLY A 35 -0.73 2.82 0.73
CA GLY A 35 -1.00 3.78 1.81
C GLY A 35 -1.41 3.06 3.09
N GLY A 36 -0.97 3.52 4.26
CA GLY A 36 -1.37 2.91 5.54
C GLY A 36 -0.80 1.52 5.86
N MET A 37 0.19 1.02 5.09
CA MET A 37 0.83 -0.29 5.33
C MET A 37 1.88 -0.31 6.46
N GLY A 38 2.11 0.81 7.15
CA GLY A 38 3.07 0.88 8.25
C GLY A 38 4.54 1.11 7.84
N LYS A 39 4.81 1.59 6.62
CA LYS A 39 6.17 1.86 6.12
C LYS A 39 6.97 2.80 7.02
N THR A 40 6.37 3.92 7.40
CA THR A 40 6.97 4.91 8.32
C THR A 40 7.22 4.32 9.70
N SER A 41 6.30 3.48 10.21
CA SER A 41 6.50 2.77 11.49
C SER A 41 7.68 1.81 11.43
N LEU A 42 7.80 1.03 10.34
CA LEU A 42 8.95 0.14 10.12
C LEU A 42 10.26 0.93 10.03
N ALA A 43 10.30 2.03 9.27
CA ALA A 43 11.48 2.89 9.18
C ALA A 43 11.90 3.48 10.53
N ARG A 44 10.92 3.86 11.37
CA ARG A 44 11.17 4.31 12.74
C ARG A 44 11.69 3.17 13.62
N ALA A 45 11.14 1.97 13.52
CA ALA A 45 11.63 0.80 14.26
C ALA A 45 13.10 0.49 13.93
N VAL A 46 13.47 0.56 12.65
CA VAL A 46 14.87 0.40 12.19
C VAL A 46 15.81 1.39 12.88
N LEU A 47 15.43 2.67 12.96
CA LEU A 47 16.26 3.70 13.61
C LEU A 47 16.55 3.42 15.09
N HIS A 48 15.60 2.78 15.79
CA HIS A 48 15.70 2.48 17.21
C HIS A 48 16.25 1.07 17.48
N HIS A 49 16.48 0.25 16.46
CA HIS A 49 17.02 -1.09 16.64
C HIS A 49 18.40 -1.03 17.31
N PRO A 50 18.68 -1.86 18.34
CA PRO A 50 19.93 -1.79 19.11
C PRO A 50 21.19 -1.83 18.24
N ASP A 51 21.25 -2.76 17.28
CA ASP A 51 22.41 -2.91 16.38
C ASP A 51 22.62 -1.69 15.49
N ILE A 52 21.54 -1.06 15.04
CA ILE A 52 21.59 0.16 14.21
C ILE A 52 22.01 1.35 15.07
N SER A 53 21.50 1.43 16.30
CA SER A 53 21.91 2.47 17.24
C SER A 53 23.37 2.37 17.68
N ALA A 54 23.92 1.15 17.70
CA ALA A 54 25.33 0.91 18.03
C ALA A 54 26.26 1.17 16.84
N SER A 55 25.82 0.88 15.61
CA SER A 55 26.65 0.96 14.40
C SER A 55 26.62 2.34 13.72
N TYR A 56 25.46 3.00 13.72
CA TYR A 56 25.26 4.29 13.04
C TYR A 56 25.23 5.43 14.05
N GLU A 57 26.36 6.12 14.18
CA GLU A 57 26.53 7.28 15.07
C GLU A 57 25.60 8.43 14.67
N CYS A 58 25.51 8.69 13.36
CA CYS A 58 24.67 9.74 12.81
C CYS A 58 23.44 9.15 12.13
N ARG A 59 22.26 9.41 12.70
CA ARG A 59 20.97 8.94 12.18
C ARG A 59 20.05 10.12 11.90
N PHE A 60 19.50 10.16 10.70
CA PHE A 60 18.64 11.23 10.23
C PHE A 60 17.31 10.65 9.74
N PHE A 61 16.22 11.30 10.11
CA PHE A 61 14.89 10.97 9.63
C PHE A 61 14.22 12.26 9.17
N ILE A 62 13.93 12.33 7.88
CA ILE A 62 13.45 13.55 7.23
C ILE A 62 12.21 13.19 6.42
N SER A 63 11.06 13.80 6.75
CA SER A 63 9.85 13.68 5.95
C SER A 63 9.94 14.58 4.73
N ALA A 64 9.74 14.03 3.53
CA ALA A 64 9.74 14.78 2.28
C ALA A 64 8.39 15.43 1.94
N GLU A 65 7.38 15.35 2.82
CA GLU A 65 6.01 15.83 2.55
C GLU A 65 5.91 17.33 2.21
N SER A 66 6.82 18.16 2.72
CA SER A 66 6.82 19.59 2.44
C SER A 66 7.58 19.98 1.16
N ALA A 67 8.30 19.04 0.54
CA ALA A 67 9.08 19.31 -0.66
C ALA A 67 8.24 19.10 -1.93
N THR A 68 8.25 20.08 -2.84
CA THR A 68 7.50 20.02 -4.10
C THR A 68 8.38 19.73 -5.32
N ASN A 69 9.69 19.91 -5.18
CA ASN A 69 10.68 19.65 -6.20
C ASN A 69 12.05 19.27 -5.56
N SER A 70 13.04 18.93 -6.38
CA SER A 70 14.36 18.50 -5.90
C SER A 70 15.12 19.59 -5.13
N VAL A 71 14.95 20.88 -5.48
CA VAL A 71 15.57 21.99 -4.75
C VAL A 71 14.99 22.10 -3.35
N ASP A 72 13.67 21.97 -3.21
CA ASP A 72 13.01 21.97 -1.90
C ASP A 72 13.46 20.77 -1.05
N LEU A 73 13.63 19.59 -1.65
CA LEU A 73 14.11 18.40 -0.95
C LEU A 73 15.54 18.61 -0.42
N VAL A 74 16.43 19.16 -1.25
CA VAL A 74 17.81 19.51 -0.85
C VAL A 74 17.81 20.56 0.25
N ALA A 75 16.96 21.59 0.14
CA ALA A 75 16.82 22.63 1.15
C ALA A 75 16.31 22.06 2.48
N LEU A 76 15.33 21.15 2.44
CA LEU A 76 14.79 20.48 3.60
C LEU A 76 15.85 19.63 4.31
N ILE A 77 16.65 18.88 3.55
CA ILE A 77 17.76 18.11 4.11
C ILE A 77 18.81 19.05 4.71
N GLY A 78 19.23 20.08 3.96
CA GLY A 78 20.19 21.10 4.41
C GLY A 78 19.78 21.74 5.73
N LEU A 79 18.52 22.12 5.88
CA LEU A 79 17.97 22.68 7.12
C LEU A 79 18.10 21.69 8.29
N HIS A 80 17.78 20.41 8.09
CA HIS A 80 17.87 19.39 9.14
C HIS A 80 19.30 19.13 9.63
N ILE A 81 20.30 19.35 8.76
CA ILE A 81 21.72 19.18 9.09
C ILE A 81 22.43 20.51 9.42
N GLY A 82 21.67 21.61 9.54
CA GLY A 82 22.18 22.91 9.95
C GLY A 82 23.00 23.66 8.90
N LEU A 83 22.75 23.41 7.61
CA LEU A 83 23.37 24.17 6.51
C LEU A 83 22.53 25.40 6.15
N ASP A 84 23.21 26.52 5.96
CA ASP A 84 22.58 27.75 5.47
C ASP A 84 22.20 27.64 3.98
N PRO A 85 21.10 28.26 3.56
CA PRO A 85 20.76 28.38 2.14
C PRO A 85 21.90 29.06 1.37
N GLY A 86 22.30 28.47 0.25
CA GLY A 86 23.42 28.98 -0.55
C GLY A 86 23.35 28.55 -2.01
N LYS A 87 24.23 29.13 -2.84
CA LYS A 87 24.23 28.92 -4.31
C LYS A 87 24.45 27.46 -4.73
N ASP A 88 25.10 26.65 -3.90
CA ASP A 88 25.39 25.24 -4.20
C ASP A 88 25.07 24.34 -2.99
N LEU A 89 23.82 24.43 -2.51
CA LEU A 89 23.35 23.67 -1.35
C LEU A 89 23.42 22.16 -1.59
N THR A 90 23.16 21.70 -2.80
CA THR A 90 23.28 20.28 -3.18
C THR A 90 24.67 19.74 -2.88
N LYS A 91 25.72 20.43 -3.35
CA LYS A 91 27.10 20.04 -3.08
C LYS A 91 27.42 20.12 -1.59
N ALA A 92 26.93 21.14 -0.89
CA ALA A 92 27.14 21.28 0.55
C ALA A 92 26.52 20.11 1.34
N VAL A 93 25.32 19.66 0.98
CA VAL A 93 24.66 18.49 1.58
C VAL A 93 25.47 17.22 1.34
N VAL A 94 25.90 16.96 0.10
CA VAL A 94 26.72 15.77 -0.22
C VAL A 94 28.04 15.82 0.57
N GLN A 95 28.73 16.96 0.57
CA GLN A 95 29.98 17.15 1.32
C GLN A 95 29.80 16.98 2.83
N TYR A 96 28.66 17.39 3.38
CA TYR A 96 28.35 17.18 4.78
C TYR A 96 28.35 15.68 5.10
N PHE A 97 27.60 14.88 4.36
CA PHE A 97 27.53 13.43 4.57
C PHE A 97 28.85 12.72 4.29
N SER A 98 29.64 13.16 3.31
CA SER A 98 30.98 12.61 3.06
C SER A 98 31.97 12.82 4.21
N ARG A 99 31.72 13.79 5.11
CA ARG A 99 32.57 14.06 6.28
C ARG A 99 32.07 13.41 7.56
N GLN A 100 30.83 12.90 7.56
CA GLN A 100 30.30 12.21 8.73
C GLN A 100 30.92 10.81 8.86
N PRO A 101 30.95 10.25 10.07
CA PRO A 101 31.13 8.81 10.25
C PRO A 101 29.97 8.04 9.60
N LEU A 102 29.95 6.71 9.79
CA LEU A 102 28.89 5.85 9.26
C LEU A 102 27.49 6.40 9.61
N SER A 103 26.78 6.83 8.57
CA SER A 103 25.55 7.60 8.70
C SER A 103 24.37 6.88 8.06
N LEU A 104 23.19 6.99 8.67
CA LEU A 104 21.93 6.50 8.13
C LEU A 104 20.99 7.67 7.87
N LEU A 105 20.62 7.86 6.62
CA LEU A 105 19.60 8.83 6.20
C LEU A 105 18.32 8.11 5.81
N ILE A 106 17.21 8.46 6.47
CA ILE A 106 15.86 8.03 6.08
C ILE A 106 15.09 9.20 5.48
N LEU A 107 14.63 9.04 4.24
CA LEU A 107 13.70 9.94 3.57
C LEU A 107 12.29 9.32 3.56
N ASP A 108 11.42 9.85 4.43
CA ASP A 108 10.04 9.38 4.59
C ASP A 108 9.10 10.08 3.60
N ASN A 109 8.09 9.37 3.10
CA ASN A 109 7.10 9.84 2.12
C ASN A 109 7.68 10.53 0.86
N LEU A 110 8.76 9.96 0.31
CA LEU A 110 9.49 10.51 -0.83
C LEU A 110 8.65 10.59 -2.12
N GLU A 111 7.56 9.82 -2.22
CA GLU A 111 6.62 9.91 -3.35
C GLU A 111 6.07 11.31 -3.55
N THR A 112 5.94 12.11 -2.48
CA THR A 112 5.39 13.47 -2.54
C THR A 112 6.16 14.36 -3.52
N VAL A 113 7.49 14.22 -3.52
CA VAL A 113 8.39 15.00 -4.38
C VAL A 113 8.83 14.22 -5.63
N TRP A 114 8.89 12.89 -5.57
CA TRP A 114 9.38 12.06 -6.67
C TRP A 114 8.31 11.69 -7.70
N GLU A 115 7.06 11.47 -7.28
CA GLU A 115 5.99 10.99 -8.15
C GLU A 115 5.61 11.99 -9.26
N PRO A 116 5.55 13.32 -9.02
CA PRO A 116 5.25 14.28 -10.08
C PRO A 116 6.31 14.24 -11.21
N ARG A 117 5.85 14.04 -12.45
CA ARG A 117 6.75 13.85 -13.62
C ARG A 117 7.78 14.98 -13.81
N LYS A 118 7.43 16.22 -13.43
CA LYS A 118 8.29 17.40 -13.59
C LYS A 118 9.48 17.41 -12.62
N SER A 119 9.33 16.85 -11.41
CA SER A 119 10.37 16.83 -10.37
C SER A 119 11.16 15.51 -10.36
N ARG A 120 10.57 14.43 -10.88
CA ARG A 120 11.11 13.06 -10.82
C ARG A 120 12.59 12.94 -11.20
N SER A 121 13.00 13.45 -12.39
CA SER A 121 14.40 13.37 -12.84
C SER A 121 15.36 14.09 -11.90
N GLY A 122 14.98 15.26 -11.39
CA GLY A 122 15.82 16.03 -10.47
C GLY A 122 15.98 15.35 -9.11
N VAL A 123 14.95 14.67 -8.63
CA VAL A 123 15.04 13.87 -7.39
C VAL A 123 15.96 12.67 -7.61
N GLU A 124 15.80 11.94 -8.71
CA GLU A 124 16.65 10.79 -9.04
C GLU A 124 18.13 11.18 -9.23
N GLU A 125 18.41 12.33 -9.84
CA GLU A 125 19.77 12.89 -9.94
C GLU A 125 20.35 13.19 -8.55
N PHE A 126 19.56 13.81 -7.68
CA PHE A 126 20.02 14.09 -6.31
C PHE A 126 20.25 12.81 -5.50
N LEU A 127 19.35 11.82 -5.60
CA LEU A 127 19.55 10.52 -4.95
C LEU A 127 20.83 9.83 -5.45
N SER A 128 21.10 9.89 -6.76
CA SER A 128 22.34 9.37 -7.35
C SER A 128 23.59 10.05 -6.77
N LEU A 129 23.54 11.36 -6.47
CA LEU A 129 24.66 12.03 -5.80
C LEU A 129 24.86 11.53 -4.35
N LEU A 130 23.76 11.24 -3.64
CA LEU A 130 23.84 10.65 -2.29
C LEU A 130 24.36 9.21 -2.32
N THR A 131 24.22 8.48 -3.43
CA THR A 131 24.72 7.10 -3.53
C THR A 131 26.23 7.02 -3.64
N GLU A 132 26.89 8.08 -4.11
CA GLU A 132 28.36 8.18 -4.20
C GLU A 132 29.03 8.34 -2.83
N VAL A 133 28.27 8.57 -1.76
CA VAL A 133 28.82 8.68 -0.40
C VAL A 133 28.98 7.28 0.21
N GLU A 134 30.23 6.79 0.27
CA GLU A 134 30.59 5.43 0.69
C GLU A 134 30.13 5.04 2.10
N HIS A 135 30.00 6.00 3.02
CA HIS A 135 29.61 5.77 4.42
C HIS A 135 28.17 6.18 4.74
N LEU A 136 27.35 6.43 3.70
CA LEU A 136 25.94 6.81 3.88
C LEU A 136 25.03 5.64 3.51
N ALA A 137 24.37 5.04 4.49
CA ALA A 137 23.21 4.20 4.23
C ALA A 137 21.99 5.08 3.95
N LEU A 138 21.16 4.66 2.98
CA LEU A 138 19.95 5.37 2.59
C LEU A 138 18.75 4.44 2.72
N ILE A 139 17.73 4.89 3.44
CA ILE A 139 16.40 4.28 3.41
C ILE A 139 15.42 5.30 2.85
N ILE A 140 14.58 4.89 1.93
CA ILE A 140 13.44 5.67 1.50
C ILE A 140 12.15 4.92 1.86
N THR A 141 11.09 5.64 2.18
CA THR A 141 9.75 5.07 2.21
C THR A 141 8.91 5.69 1.12
N MET A 142 8.20 4.87 0.35
CA MET A 142 7.33 5.37 -0.72
C MET A 142 6.05 4.56 -0.89
N ARG A 143 4.99 5.24 -1.34
CA ARG A 143 3.78 4.57 -1.84
C ARG A 143 4.07 3.87 -3.17
N GLY A 144 3.35 2.77 -3.39
CA GLY A 144 3.51 1.95 -4.59
C GLY A 144 4.62 0.93 -4.48
N ALA A 145 4.96 0.32 -5.61
CA ALA A 145 5.98 -0.71 -5.76
C ALA A 145 7.14 -0.27 -6.67
N GLU A 146 7.08 0.95 -7.21
CA GLU A 146 8.11 1.50 -8.08
C GLU A 146 9.26 2.12 -7.26
N ARG A 147 10.50 1.87 -7.68
CA ARG A 147 11.70 2.47 -7.08
C ARG A 147 12.19 3.64 -7.94
N PRO A 148 12.71 4.72 -7.34
CA PRO A 148 13.45 5.75 -8.07
C PRO A 148 14.56 5.15 -8.93
N ALA A 149 14.66 5.61 -10.18
CA ALA A 149 15.74 5.21 -11.06
C ALA A 149 17.07 5.86 -10.63
N ARG A 150 18.17 5.47 -11.29
CA ARG A 150 19.54 6.01 -11.06
C ARG A 150 20.11 5.75 -9.66
N VAL A 151 19.48 4.86 -8.89
CA VAL A 151 19.98 4.37 -7.61
C VAL A 151 20.24 2.88 -7.72
N HIS A 152 21.43 2.44 -7.36
CA HIS A 152 21.79 1.02 -7.24
C HIS A 152 21.21 0.48 -5.92
N TRP A 153 19.92 0.15 -5.94
CA TRP A 153 19.21 -0.40 -4.78
C TRP A 153 19.84 -1.74 -4.34
N THR A 154 20.01 -1.91 -3.03
CA THR A 154 20.62 -3.10 -2.45
C THR A 154 19.72 -4.32 -2.61
N HIS A 155 20.32 -5.44 -3.05
CA HIS A 155 19.65 -6.72 -3.21
C HIS A 155 19.89 -7.65 -2.01
N PRO A 156 18.96 -8.60 -1.73
CA PRO A 156 17.66 -8.74 -2.39
C PRO A 156 16.72 -7.58 -2.04
N PHE A 157 15.76 -7.32 -2.91
CA PHE A 157 14.79 -6.26 -2.68
C PHE A 157 13.79 -6.64 -1.59
N LEU A 158 13.49 -5.69 -0.71
CA LEU A 158 12.32 -5.79 0.15
C LEU A 158 11.06 -5.79 -0.74
N VAL A 159 10.22 -6.80 -0.56
CA VAL A 159 8.90 -6.87 -1.22
C VAL A 159 8.04 -5.72 -0.66
N PRO A 160 7.19 -5.06 -1.48
CA PRO A 160 6.27 -4.06 -0.96
C PRO A 160 5.46 -4.61 0.21
N LEU A 161 5.34 -3.84 1.29
CA LEU A 161 4.68 -4.27 2.52
C LEU A 161 3.24 -4.68 2.23
N GLN A 162 2.92 -5.90 2.65
CA GLN A 162 1.58 -6.49 2.60
C GLN A 162 0.79 -6.15 3.87
N PRO A 163 -0.53 -6.39 3.91
CA PRO A 163 -1.27 -6.37 5.17
C PRO A 163 -0.63 -7.24 6.26
N LEU A 164 -1.00 -7.00 7.52
CA LEU A 164 -0.51 -7.82 8.63
C LEU A 164 -1.03 -9.25 8.51
N SER A 165 -0.35 -10.18 9.19
CA SER A 165 -0.98 -11.48 9.47
C SER A 165 -2.22 -11.26 10.35
N GLY A 166 -3.18 -12.18 10.30
CA GLY A 166 -4.36 -12.11 11.17
C GLY A 166 -3.99 -12.06 12.65
N GLU A 167 -2.95 -12.80 13.06
CA GLU A 167 -2.44 -12.79 14.44
C GLU A 167 -1.86 -11.42 14.84
N ALA A 168 -1.02 -10.82 13.99
CA ALA A 168 -0.43 -9.52 14.28
C ALA A 168 -1.47 -8.39 14.25
N ALA A 169 -2.47 -8.48 13.36
CA ALA A 169 -3.60 -7.56 13.32
C ALA A 169 -4.46 -7.68 14.58
N GLN A 170 -4.71 -8.90 15.06
CA GLN A 170 -5.41 -9.16 16.31
C GLN A 170 -4.66 -8.62 17.52
N GLN A 171 -3.33 -8.86 17.60
CA GLN A 171 -2.48 -8.29 18.66
C GLN A 171 -2.50 -6.76 18.64
N THR A 172 -2.37 -6.16 17.45
CA THR A 172 -2.44 -4.71 17.28
C THR A 172 -3.79 -4.16 17.77
N PHE A 173 -4.89 -4.83 17.43
CA PHE A 173 -6.22 -4.44 17.87
C PHE A 173 -6.34 -4.51 19.40
N MET A 174 -5.96 -5.64 20.00
CA MET A 174 -6.05 -5.88 21.44
C MET A 174 -5.21 -4.91 22.26
N ASP A 175 -4.02 -4.52 21.76
CA ASP A 175 -3.14 -3.57 22.46
C ASP A 175 -3.66 -2.12 22.46
N ILE A 176 -4.53 -1.78 21.50
CA ILE A 176 -5.17 -0.46 21.42
C ILE A 176 -6.45 -0.43 22.27
N THR A 177 -7.15 -1.56 22.38
CA THR A 177 -8.46 -1.63 23.04
C THR A 177 -8.38 -2.07 24.49
N ASP A 178 -9.04 -1.35 25.40
CA ASP A 178 -9.13 -1.73 26.82
C ASP A 178 -10.24 -2.76 27.11
N ASN A 179 -11.13 -3.02 26.14
CA ASN A 179 -12.29 -3.88 26.30
C ASN A 179 -11.96 -5.36 26.02
N SER A 180 -12.53 -6.26 26.82
CA SER A 180 -12.42 -7.70 26.59
C SER A 180 -13.39 -8.14 25.48
N TYR A 181 -12.87 -8.36 24.28
CA TYR A 181 -13.62 -8.89 23.15
C TYR A 181 -13.34 -10.37 22.94
N THR A 182 -14.29 -11.10 22.35
CA THR A 182 -14.03 -12.48 21.95
C THR A 182 -13.18 -12.50 20.68
N ASN A 183 -12.45 -13.59 20.47
CA ASN A 183 -11.67 -13.78 19.24
C ASN A 183 -12.56 -13.75 17.98
N GLU A 184 -13.83 -14.17 18.10
CA GLU A 184 -14.78 -14.17 16.99
C GLU A 184 -15.18 -12.73 16.60
N ASP A 185 -15.45 -11.87 17.58
CA ASP A 185 -15.78 -10.46 17.33
C ASP A 185 -14.63 -9.72 16.62
N ILE A 186 -13.39 -9.96 17.10
CA ILE A 186 -12.20 -9.35 16.50
C ILE A 186 -12.01 -9.88 15.08
N HIS A 187 -12.18 -11.18 14.85
CA HIS A 187 -12.05 -11.77 13.53
C HIS A 187 -13.03 -11.16 12.52
N GLN A 188 -14.28 -10.90 12.91
CA GLN A 188 -15.26 -10.23 12.04
C GLN A 188 -14.79 -8.84 11.62
N ILE A 189 -14.27 -8.03 12.55
CA ILE A 189 -13.73 -6.70 12.23
C ILE A 189 -12.50 -6.77 11.33
N LEU A 190 -11.60 -7.72 11.62
CA LEU A 190 -10.38 -7.88 10.84
C LEU A 190 -10.66 -8.27 9.38
N GLN A 191 -11.74 -9.02 9.11
CA GLN A 191 -12.19 -9.29 7.75
C GLN A 191 -12.52 -8.02 6.96
N PHE A 192 -13.10 -7.00 7.59
CA PHE A 192 -13.44 -5.74 6.91
C PHE A 192 -12.25 -4.81 6.70
N THR A 193 -11.25 -4.91 7.56
CA THR A 193 -9.98 -4.16 7.42
C THR A 193 -9.00 -4.83 6.48
N ASP A 194 -9.22 -6.11 6.14
CA ASP A 194 -8.29 -6.95 5.39
C ASP A 194 -6.88 -6.93 5.99
N ASN A 195 -6.81 -6.87 7.34
CA ASN A 195 -5.60 -6.72 8.15
C ASN A 195 -4.71 -5.52 7.78
N MET A 196 -5.27 -4.50 7.12
CA MET A 196 -4.55 -3.29 6.77
C MET A 196 -4.20 -2.50 8.04
N PRO A 197 -2.91 -2.22 8.35
CA PRO A 197 -2.51 -1.64 9.63
C PRO A 197 -3.26 -0.36 10.01
N LEU A 198 -3.39 0.59 9.08
CA LEU A 198 -4.12 1.83 9.34
C LEU A 198 -5.62 1.60 9.60
N ALA A 199 -6.25 0.67 8.90
CA ALA A 199 -7.68 0.39 9.13
C ALA A 199 -7.91 -0.32 10.46
N VAL A 200 -7.01 -1.26 10.84
CA VAL A 200 -7.02 -1.92 12.15
C VAL A 200 -6.86 -0.89 13.26
N ASP A 201 -5.88 -0.01 13.16
CA ASP A 201 -5.62 1.06 14.13
C ASP A 201 -6.85 1.97 14.32
N LEU A 202 -7.46 2.41 13.22
CA LEU A 202 -8.63 3.31 13.27
C LEU A 202 -9.86 2.63 13.87
N ILE A 203 -10.16 1.37 13.52
CA ILE A 203 -11.29 0.65 14.13
C ILE A 203 -11.03 0.35 15.60
N ALA A 204 -9.80 -0.01 15.96
CA ALA A 204 -9.45 -0.27 17.36
C ALA A 204 -9.67 0.98 18.23
N HIS A 205 -9.21 2.15 17.78
CA HIS A 205 -9.47 3.41 18.49
C HIS A 205 -10.97 3.74 18.56
N LEU A 206 -11.74 3.51 17.50
CA LEU A 206 -13.20 3.70 17.52
C LEU A 206 -13.88 2.77 18.53
N SER A 207 -13.40 1.54 18.65
CA SER A 207 -13.93 0.52 19.55
C SER A 207 -13.71 0.84 21.04
N ASN A 208 -12.84 1.79 21.37
CA ASN A 208 -12.73 2.32 22.74
C ASN A 208 -13.91 3.21 23.13
N TYR A 209 -14.66 3.75 22.17
CA TYR A 209 -15.79 4.65 22.42
C TYR A 209 -17.14 4.00 22.15
N GLU A 210 -17.17 2.95 21.33
CA GLU A 210 -18.38 2.25 20.89
C GLU A 210 -18.23 0.73 21.01
N SER A 211 -19.34 0.02 21.23
CA SER A 211 -19.32 -1.45 21.20
C SER A 211 -19.02 -1.99 19.80
N LEU A 212 -18.40 -3.17 19.69
CA LEU A 212 -18.10 -3.77 18.38
C LEU A 212 -19.35 -4.00 17.55
N SER A 213 -20.47 -4.38 18.18
CA SER A 213 -21.75 -4.53 17.47
C SER A 213 -22.19 -3.23 16.81
N ASN A 214 -22.04 -2.08 17.49
CA ASN A 214 -22.36 -0.78 16.90
C ASN A 214 -21.39 -0.42 15.77
N VAL A 215 -20.09 -0.66 15.96
CA VAL A 215 -19.07 -0.44 14.93
C VAL A 215 -19.37 -1.27 13.67
N LEU A 216 -19.75 -2.54 13.85
CA LEU A 216 -20.13 -3.43 12.75
C LEU A 216 -21.39 -2.94 12.02
N THR A 217 -22.44 -2.56 12.75
CA THR A 217 -23.66 -1.99 12.14
C THR A 217 -23.37 -0.69 11.40
N ARG A 218 -22.52 0.18 11.95
CA ARG A 218 -22.11 1.42 11.27
C ARG A 218 -21.27 1.13 10.03
N TRP A 219 -20.37 0.15 10.08
CA TRP A 219 -19.59 -0.24 8.92
C TRP A 219 -20.48 -0.64 7.73
N GLU A 220 -21.59 -1.34 7.95
CA GLU A 220 -22.53 -1.72 6.89
C GLU A 220 -23.09 -0.51 6.11
N THR A 221 -23.21 0.65 6.76
CA THR A 221 -23.81 1.86 6.19
C THR A 221 -22.79 2.93 5.80
N GLU A 222 -21.79 3.18 6.66
CA GLU A 222 -20.80 4.24 6.52
C GLU A 222 -19.54 3.79 5.77
N LYS A 223 -19.25 2.49 5.72
CA LYS A 223 -18.08 1.92 5.02
C LYS A 223 -16.78 2.63 5.41
N THR A 224 -15.97 3.05 4.45
CA THR A 224 -14.68 3.72 4.73
C THR A 224 -14.82 5.10 5.34
N ALA A 225 -16.00 5.74 5.24
CA ALA A 225 -16.24 7.02 5.91
C ALA A 225 -16.15 6.89 7.44
N LEU A 226 -16.43 5.70 7.98
CA LEU A 226 -16.23 5.36 9.40
C LEU A 226 -14.77 5.55 9.83
N LEU A 227 -13.83 5.30 8.91
CA LEU A 227 -12.37 5.37 9.12
C LEU A 227 -11.78 6.72 8.71
N SER A 228 -12.62 7.74 8.59
CA SER A 228 -12.24 9.08 8.17
C SER A 228 -12.47 10.14 9.26
N ILE A 229 -12.77 9.71 10.50
CA ILE A 229 -13.19 10.57 11.63
C ILE A 229 -12.00 11.25 12.36
N GLY A 230 -10.75 10.94 11.99
CA GLY A 230 -9.56 11.53 12.61
C GLY A 230 -9.29 13.00 12.25
N TYR A 231 -8.73 13.76 13.20
CA TYR A 231 -8.32 15.17 13.02
C TYR A 231 -7.09 15.36 12.09
N ASP A 232 -6.24 14.35 11.93
CA ASP A 232 -5.04 14.41 11.08
C ASP A 232 -5.23 13.62 9.76
N ARG A 233 -4.63 14.13 8.68
CA ARG A 233 -4.66 13.52 7.33
C ARG A 233 -4.01 12.13 7.32
N LYS A 234 -3.07 11.88 8.22
CA LYS A 234 -2.39 10.59 8.39
C LYS A 234 -3.23 9.54 9.11
N SER A 235 -4.24 9.98 9.88
CA SER A 235 -5.24 9.15 10.56
C SER A 235 -6.56 9.07 9.77
N ASN A 236 -6.52 9.24 8.45
CA ASN A 236 -7.71 9.27 7.61
C ASN A 236 -7.52 8.36 6.40
N LEU A 237 -8.27 7.25 6.40
CA LEU A 237 -8.14 6.24 5.37
C LEU A 237 -8.52 6.78 3.99
N ASP A 238 -9.61 7.54 3.87
CA ASP A 238 -10.02 8.12 2.59
C ASP A 238 -9.00 9.11 2.05
N ALA A 239 -8.35 9.90 2.91
CA ALA A 239 -7.28 10.80 2.50
C ALA A 239 -6.07 10.03 1.96
N SER A 240 -5.74 8.89 2.58
CA SER A 240 -4.68 7.99 2.11
C SER A 240 -5.03 7.36 0.75
N ILE A 241 -6.28 6.93 0.56
CA ILE A 241 -6.75 6.36 -0.71
C ILE A 241 -6.76 7.42 -1.82
N ARG A 242 -7.31 8.61 -1.55
CA ARG A 242 -7.34 9.74 -2.50
C ARG A 242 -5.95 10.14 -2.98
N LEU A 243 -4.95 10.09 -2.10
CA LEU A 243 -3.56 10.38 -2.47
C LEU A 243 -3.05 9.35 -3.49
N SER A 244 -3.29 8.05 -3.26
CA SER A 244 -2.93 7.00 -4.21
C SER A 244 -3.69 7.11 -5.54
N LEU A 245 -4.96 7.54 -5.52
CA LEU A 245 -5.78 7.76 -6.73
C LEU A 245 -5.34 8.98 -7.57
N SER A 246 -4.56 9.86 -6.98
CA SER A 246 -4.00 11.04 -7.65
C SER A 246 -2.69 10.73 -8.38
N SER A 247 -2.20 9.49 -8.31
CA SER A 247 -0.97 9.07 -8.98
C SER A 247 -1.03 9.32 -10.50
N PRO A 248 0.03 9.90 -11.11
CA PRO A 248 0.12 10.11 -12.55
C PRO A 248 0.29 8.82 -13.35
N CYS A 249 0.49 7.68 -12.68
CA CYS A 249 0.47 6.35 -13.29
C CYS A 249 -0.94 5.87 -13.62
N LEU A 250 -1.98 6.44 -12.97
CA LEU A 250 -3.37 6.03 -13.16
C LEU A 250 -4.02 6.78 -14.32
N THR A 251 -4.14 6.10 -15.46
CA THR A 251 -4.92 6.58 -16.61
C THR A 251 -6.43 6.50 -16.34
N PRO A 252 -7.29 7.16 -17.15
CA PRO A 252 -8.73 6.96 -17.09
C PRO A 252 -9.15 5.49 -17.20
N ASP A 253 -8.51 4.72 -18.09
CA ASP A 253 -8.77 3.29 -18.26
C ASP A 253 -8.37 2.49 -17.01
N SER A 254 -7.25 2.85 -16.37
CA SER A 254 -6.82 2.21 -15.11
C SER A 254 -7.81 2.47 -13.98
N LYS A 255 -8.41 3.67 -13.95
CA LYS A 255 -9.46 4.04 -13.00
C LYS A 255 -10.77 3.30 -13.26
N GLN A 256 -11.16 3.11 -14.53
CA GLN A 256 -12.27 2.24 -14.89
C GLN A 256 -12.01 0.78 -14.49
N PHE A 257 -10.79 0.29 -14.67
CA PHE A 257 -10.42 -1.06 -14.27
C PHE A 257 -10.43 -1.24 -12.76
N LEU A 258 -10.01 -0.21 -12.01
CA LEU A 258 -10.13 -0.19 -10.55
C LEU A 258 -11.59 -0.25 -10.11
N GLY A 259 -12.48 0.52 -10.74
CA GLY A 259 -13.92 0.45 -10.53
C GLY A 259 -14.49 -0.94 -10.82
N LEU A 260 -14.06 -1.57 -11.91
CA LEU A 260 -14.45 -2.93 -12.26
C LEU A 260 -13.99 -3.96 -11.21
N LEU A 261 -12.72 -3.90 -10.77
CA LEU A 261 -12.20 -4.79 -9.73
C LEU A 261 -12.89 -4.56 -8.38
N SER A 262 -13.44 -3.38 -8.14
CA SER A 262 -14.12 -3.08 -6.87
C SER A 262 -15.36 -3.92 -6.64
N ILE A 263 -16.01 -4.44 -7.68
CA ILE A 263 -17.17 -5.33 -7.54
C ILE A 263 -16.80 -6.82 -7.66
N LEU A 264 -15.51 -7.15 -7.65
CA LEU A 264 -15.01 -8.51 -7.81
C LEU A 264 -14.23 -8.94 -6.57
N PRO A 265 -14.90 -9.46 -5.53
CA PRO A 265 -14.27 -9.82 -4.25
C PRO A 265 -13.19 -10.91 -4.38
N ASP A 266 -13.25 -11.77 -5.40
CA ASP A 266 -12.21 -12.77 -5.66
C ASP A 266 -11.14 -12.29 -6.64
N GLY A 267 -11.33 -11.11 -7.24
CA GLY A 267 -10.42 -10.55 -8.21
C GLY A 267 -10.48 -11.24 -9.57
N LEU A 268 -9.42 -11.03 -10.37
CA LEU A 268 -9.29 -11.61 -11.71
C LEU A 268 -7.90 -12.18 -11.98
N SER A 269 -7.85 -13.32 -12.64
CA SER A 269 -6.61 -13.97 -13.08
C SER A 269 -6.09 -13.39 -14.40
N ASP A 270 -4.79 -13.53 -14.66
CA ASP A 270 -4.21 -13.10 -15.94
C ASP A 270 -4.85 -13.78 -17.15
N THR A 271 -5.23 -15.05 -17.00
CA THR A 271 -5.99 -15.77 -18.03
C THR A 271 -7.33 -15.11 -18.31
N GLN A 272 -8.06 -14.67 -17.29
CA GLN A 272 -9.33 -13.96 -17.48
C GLN A 272 -9.09 -12.61 -18.15
N LEU A 273 -8.07 -11.85 -17.72
CA LEU A 273 -7.75 -10.53 -18.28
C LEU A 273 -7.36 -10.60 -19.77
N VAL A 274 -6.70 -11.68 -20.21
CA VAL A 274 -6.29 -11.85 -21.62
C VAL A 274 -7.45 -12.37 -22.49
N HIS A 275 -8.25 -13.30 -21.98
CA HIS A 275 -9.24 -14.01 -22.81
C HIS A 275 -10.66 -13.44 -22.75
N SER A 276 -10.92 -12.50 -21.84
CA SER A 276 -12.27 -11.96 -21.64
C SER A 276 -12.35 -10.52 -22.11
N ASN A 277 -13.47 -10.16 -22.76
CA ASN A 277 -13.72 -8.78 -23.14
C ASN A 277 -14.44 -8.04 -22.00
N PHE A 278 -13.65 -7.43 -21.11
CA PHE A 278 -14.16 -6.59 -20.03
C PHE A 278 -14.48 -5.15 -20.45
N GLY A 279 -14.37 -4.82 -21.74
CA GLY A 279 -14.71 -3.48 -22.24
C GLY A 279 -13.69 -2.39 -21.88
N ILE A 280 -12.51 -2.77 -21.39
CA ILE A 280 -11.42 -1.85 -21.01
C ILE A 280 -10.24 -2.03 -21.96
N PRO A 281 -9.81 -0.99 -22.67
CA PRO A 281 -8.65 -1.07 -23.55
C PRO A 281 -7.36 -1.23 -22.73
N ASN A 282 -6.38 -1.96 -23.27
CA ASN A 282 -5.05 -2.14 -22.65
C ASN A 282 -5.09 -2.61 -21.19
N ILE A 283 -5.97 -3.56 -20.86
CA ILE A 283 -6.21 -4.01 -19.48
C ILE A 283 -4.96 -4.52 -18.76
N LEU A 284 -3.99 -5.10 -19.48
CA LEU A 284 -2.71 -5.54 -18.89
C LEU A 284 -1.81 -4.36 -18.48
N SER A 285 -1.84 -3.26 -19.24
CA SER A 285 -1.16 -2.02 -18.85
C SER A 285 -1.85 -1.40 -17.63
N CYS A 286 -3.18 -1.46 -17.58
CA CYS A 286 -3.95 -1.04 -16.40
C CYS A 286 -3.60 -1.88 -15.17
N LYS A 287 -3.52 -3.22 -15.30
CA LYS A 287 -3.03 -4.11 -14.23
C LYS A 287 -1.65 -3.66 -13.73
N SER A 288 -0.71 -3.42 -14.63
CA SER A 288 0.64 -2.98 -14.27
C SER A 288 0.61 -1.65 -13.49
N ALA A 289 -0.22 -0.69 -13.89
CA ALA A 289 -0.39 0.58 -13.18
C ALA A 289 -0.99 0.40 -11.78
N LEU A 290 -1.99 -0.48 -11.61
CA LEU A 290 -2.60 -0.77 -10.31
C LEU A 290 -1.62 -1.48 -9.35
N LEU A 291 -0.80 -2.39 -9.86
CA LEU A 291 0.27 -3.04 -9.08
C LEU A 291 1.39 -2.05 -8.72
N ALA A 292 1.81 -1.21 -9.68
CA ALA A 292 2.84 -0.20 -9.47
C ALA A 292 2.45 0.84 -8.40
N THR A 293 1.16 1.17 -8.31
CA THR A 293 0.61 2.08 -7.29
C THR A 293 0.24 1.37 -5.98
N SER A 294 0.36 0.04 -5.93
CA SER A 294 -0.09 -0.81 -4.82
C SER A 294 -1.56 -0.59 -4.42
N LEU A 295 -2.39 -0.21 -5.40
CA LEU A 295 -3.85 -0.18 -5.26
C LEU A 295 -4.44 -1.58 -5.47
N ALA A 296 -3.77 -2.45 -6.21
CA ALA A 296 -4.10 -3.86 -6.30
C ALA A 296 -2.92 -4.72 -5.85
N TYR A 297 -3.20 -5.96 -5.48
CA TYR A 297 -2.21 -6.98 -5.17
C TYR A 297 -2.56 -8.29 -5.87
N GLN A 298 -1.59 -9.20 -5.96
CA GLN A 298 -1.85 -10.58 -6.39
C GLN A 298 -1.81 -11.50 -5.18
N ASP A 299 -2.86 -12.28 -4.98
CA ASP A 299 -2.90 -13.29 -3.91
C ASP A 299 -2.06 -14.54 -4.26
N GLY A 300 -2.04 -15.53 -3.36
CA GLY A 300 -1.34 -16.80 -3.58
C GLY A 300 -1.84 -17.59 -4.80
N ASN A 301 -3.08 -17.35 -5.24
CA ASN A 301 -3.68 -17.94 -6.43
C ASN A 301 -3.46 -17.10 -7.69
N LYS A 302 -2.64 -16.03 -7.60
CA LYS A 302 -2.36 -15.06 -8.66
C LYS A 302 -3.60 -14.27 -9.12
N GLN A 303 -4.64 -14.21 -8.31
CA GLN A 303 -5.80 -13.35 -8.53
C GLN A 303 -5.42 -11.91 -8.22
N LEU A 304 -5.69 -11.01 -9.15
CA LEU A 304 -5.53 -9.57 -8.95
C LEU A 304 -6.72 -9.04 -8.14
N LYS A 305 -6.47 -8.64 -6.90
CA LYS A 305 -7.50 -8.25 -5.91
C LYS A 305 -7.27 -6.84 -5.37
N LEU A 306 -8.34 -6.27 -4.83
CA LEU A 306 -8.29 -5.05 -4.02
C LEU A 306 -8.50 -5.43 -2.55
N LEU A 307 -7.90 -4.65 -1.65
CA LEU A 307 -8.20 -4.78 -0.22
C LEU A 307 -9.61 -4.30 0.07
N VAL A 308 -10.28 -4.90 1.04
CA VAL A 308 -11.68 -4.59 1.38
C VAL A 308 -11.91 -3.08 1.59
N PRO A 309 -11.13 -2.35 2.42
CA PRO A 309 -11.40 -0.92 2.59
C PRO A 309 -11.25 -0.12 1.29
N LEU A 310 -10.27 -0.44 0.45
CA LEU A 310 -10.14 0.22 -0.84
C LEU A 310 -11.34 -0.10 -1.74
N ARG A 311 -11.79 -1.36 -1.75
CA ARG A 311 -12.95 -1.82 -2.52
C ARG A 311 -14.19 -0.99 -2.19
N GLU A 312 -14.53 -0.88 -0.91
CA GLU A 312 -15.72 -0.13 -0.47
C GLU A 312 -15.61 1.36 -0.84
N HIS A 313 -14.42 1.96 -0.70
CA HIS A 313 -14.21 3.36 -1.10
C HIS A 313 -14.41 3.56 -2.62
N ILE A 314 -13.88 2.65 -3.44
CA ILE A 314 -14.02 2.75 -4.90
C ILE A 314 -15.47 2.53 -5.33
N GLN A 315 -16.20 1.59 -4.75
CA GLN A 315 -17.62 1.42 -5.06
C GLN A 315 -18.44 2.69 -4.76
N GLN A 316 -18.10 3.41 -3.68
CA GLN A 316 -18.81 4.64 -3.29
C GLN A 316 -18.47 5.84 -4.19
N PHE A 317 -17.19 6.04 -4.54
CA PHE A 317 -16.73 7.26 -5.19
C PHE A 317 -16.36 7.12 -6.67
N LEU A 318 -16.12 5.89 -7.14
CA LEU A 318 -15.72 5.58 -8.51
C LEU A 318 -16.35 4.24 -8.98
N PRO A 319 -17.69 4.10 -8.95
CA PRO A 319 -18.36 2.87 -9.36
C PRO A 319 -18.11 2.57 -10.85
N PRO A 320 -18.10 1.27 -11.24
CA PRO A 320 -18.00 0.90 -12.65
C PRO A 320 -19.21 1.38 -13.44
N SER A 321 -19.02 1.69 -14.72
CA SER A 321 -20.14 2.06 -15.59
C SER A 321 -21.04 0.86 -15.86
N GLN A 322 -22.31 1.11 -16.17
CA GLN A 322 -23.29 0.06 -16.53
C GLN A 322 -22.81 -0.82 -17.70
N PHE A 323 -22.07 -0.25 -18.65
CA PHE A 323 -21.44 -1.00 -19.73
C PHE A 323 -20.44 -2.04 -19.20
N LEU A 324 -19.55 -1.64 -18.29
CA LEU A 324 -18.56 -2.54 -17.70
C LEU A 324 -19.22 -3.62 -16.83
N ILE A 325 -20.27 -3.25 -16.07
CA ILE A 325 -21.09 -4.20 -15.31
C ILE A 325 -21.68 -5.27 -16.24
N GLN A 326 -22.21 -4.87 -17.40
CA GLN A 326 -22.75 -5.83 -18.37
C GLN A 326 -21.67 -6.74 -18.96
N CYS A 327 -20.47 -6.22 -19.25
CA CYS A 327 -19.34 -7.05 -19.70
C CYS A 327 -18.97 -8.14 -18.68
N ILE A 328 -18.94 -7.79 -17.39
CA ILE A 328 -18.68 -8.72 -16.28
C ILE A 328 -19.78 -9.77 -16.18
N ARG A 329 -21.05 -9.34 -16.22
CA ARG A 329 -22.22 -10.24 -16.22
C ARG A 329 -22.12 -11.28 -17.33
N ASN A 330 -21.86 -10.82 -18.55
CA ASN A 330 -21.72 -11.71 -19.70
C ASN A 330 -20.58 -12.72 -19.51
N HIS A 331 -19.44 -12.30 -18.95
CA HIS A 331 -18.33 -13.20 -18.65
C HIS A 331 -18.70 -14.30 -17.65
N PHE A 332 -19.28 -13.92 -16.50
CA PHE A 332 -19.61 -14.87 -15.45
C PHE A 332 -20.83 -15.75 -15.78
N TYR A 333 -21.80 -15.25 -16.55
CA TYR A 333 -22.87 -16.08 -17.10
C TYR A 333 -22.35 -17.11 -18.11
N ALA A 334 -21.41 -16.74 -18.98
CA ALA A 334 -20.76 -17.70 -19.86
C ALA A 334 -20.02 -18.80 -19.08
N LEU A 335 -19.38 -18.47 -17.95
CA LEU A 335 -18.76 -19.45 -17.06
C LEU A 335 -19.79 -20.45 -16.48
N LEU A 336 -20.96 -19.96 -16.06
CA LEU A 336 -22.05 -20.81 -15.56
C LEU A 336 -22.68 -21.67 -16.65
N GLU A 337 -22.79 -21.17 -17.89
CA GLU A 337 -23.27 -21.96 -19.03
C GLU A 337 -22.30 -23.08 -19.40
N LEU A 338 -20.99 -22.82 -19.35
CA LEU A 338 -19.96 -23.85 -19.54
C LEU A 338 -20.14 -24.97 -18.51
N TYR A 339 -20.37 -24.65 -17.25
CA TYR A 339 -20.66 -25.66 -16.22
C TYR A 339 -21.87 -26.53 -16.58
N ARG A 340 -22.99 -25.92 -16.98
CA ARG A 340 -24.21 -26.66 -17.36
C ARG A 340 -23.97 -27.62 -18.53
N LYS A 341 -23.14 -27.21 -19.50
CA LYS A 341 -22.85 -27.98 -20.72
C LYS A 341 -21.95 -29.19 -20.48
N TYR A 342 -21.08 -29.15 -19.48
CA TYR A 342 -20.06 -30.19 -19.21
C TYR A 342 -20.41 -31.12 -18.04
N ASN A 343 -21.68 -31.24 -17.65
CA ASN A 343 -22.18 -32.25 -16.70
C ASN A 343 -21.94 -33.68 -17.23
N GLY A 344 -20.72 -34.21 -17.07
CA GLY A 344 -20.30 -35.49 -17.65
C GLY A 344 -18.87 -35.88 -17.26
N GLU A 345 -17.85 -35.52 -18.08
CA GLU A 345 -16.53 -36.20 -18.00
C GLU A 345 -15.26 -35.32 -17.91
N GLN A 346 -15.31 -33.98 -17.84
CA GLN A 346 -14.11 -33.14 -17.62
C GLN A 346 -14.39 -31.90 -16.75
N LEU A 347 -15.01 -32.12 -15.59
CA LEU A 347 -15.49 -31.03 -14.71
C LEU A 347 -14.38 -30.34 -13.90
N GLN A 348 -13.25 -31.00 -13.60
CA GLN A 348 -12.30 -30.47 -12.62
C GLN A 348 -11.75 -29.07 -12.95
N PRO A 349 -11.36 -28.74 -14.20
CA PRO A 349 -10.90 -27.39 -14.53
C PRO A 349 -12.00 -26.33 -14.39
N VAL A 350 -13.25 -26.67 -14.75
CA VAL A 350 -14.40 -25.76 -14.67
C VAL A 350 -14.82 -25.55 -13.22
N VAL A 351 -14.86 -26.63 -12.42
CA VAL A 351 -15.14 -26.56 -10.97
C VAL A 351 -14.10 -25.69 -10.29
N ASN A 352 -12.81 -25.89 -10.58
CA ASN A 352 -11.76 -25.06 -10.01
C ASN A 352 -11.94 -23.57 -10.38
N GLN A 353 -12.31 -23.27 -11.63
CA GLN A 353 -12.59 -21.88 -12.04
C GLN A 353 -13.79 -21.28 -11.30
N ILE A 354 -14.87 -22.05 -11.09
CA ILE A 354 -16.03 -21.60 -10.32
C ILE A 354 -15.64 -21.36 -8.85
N THR A 355 -14.93 -22.31 -8.24
CA THR A 355 -14.47 -22.21 -6.85
C THR A 355 -13.62 -20.95 -6.64
N LEU A 356 -12.74 -20.62 -7.59
CA LEU A 356 -11.91 -19.41 -7.55
C LEU A 356 -12.67 -18.10 -7.79
N ASN A 357 -13.95 -18.16 -8.21
CA ASN A 357 -14.78 -17.00 -8.53
C ASN A 357 -16.13 -17.03 -7.81
N LEU A 358 -16.26 -17.74 -6.69
CA LEU A 358 -17.54 -17.90 -5.98
C LEU A 358 -18.10 -16.57 -5.47
N GLY A 359 -17.27 -15.75 -4.84
CA GLY A 359 -17.63 -14.41 -4.41
C GLY A 359 -17.94 -13.49 -5.59
N ASN A 360 -17.18 -13.58 -6.69
CA ASN A 360 -17.48 -12.84 -7.92
C ASN A 360 -18.87 -13.21 -8.47
N LEU A 361 -19.19 -14.50 -8.51
CA LEU A 361 -20.49 -15.02 -8.96
C LEU A 361 -21.62 -14.57 -8.02
N GLN A 362 -21.40 -14.64 -6.71
CA GLN A 362 -22.38 -14.19 -5.72
C GLN A 362 -22.72 -12.71 -5.92
N GLU A 363 -21.72 -11.85 -6.11
CA GLU A 363 -21.91 -10.41 -6.30
C GLU A 363 -22.68 -10.11 -7.60
N VAL A 364 -22.29 -10.77 -8.71
CA VAL A 364 -22.96 -10.63 -10.01
C VAL A 364 -24.43 -11.06 -9.94
N LEU A 365 -24.73 -12.14 -9.22
CA LEU A 365 -26.10 -12.64 -9.05
C LEU A 365 -26.94 -11.73 -8.15
N GLN A 366 -26.39 -11.23 -7.04
CA GLN A 366 -27.09 -10.30 -6.15
C GLN A 366 -27.50 -9.02 -6.88
N GLN A 367 -26.58 -8.43 -7.65
CA GLN A 367 -26.89 -7.24 -8.46
C GLN A 367 -27.94 -7.53 -9.55
N GLY A 368 -27.90 -8.71 -10.16
CA GLY A 368 -28.90 -9.13 -11.15
C GLY A 368 -30.31 -9.29 -10.58
N LEU A 369 -30.44 -9.69 -9.31
CA LEU A 369 -31.71 -9.77 -8.61
C LEU A 369 -32.32 -8.39 -8.30
N HIS A 370 -31.48 -7.38 -8.07
CA HIS A 370 -31.93 -6.01 -7.81
C HIS A 370 -32.40 -5.28 -9.07
N ASP A 371 -31.82 -5.56 -10.24
CA ASP A 371 -32.23 -4.94 -11.51
C ASP A 371 -33.49 -5.60 -12.14
N GLY A 372 -33.83 -6.82 -11.71
CA GLY A 372 -34.99 -7.57 -12.17
C GLY A 372 -36.26 -7.40 -11.33
N ALA A 373 -36.18 -6.61 -10.24
CA ALA A 373 -37.30 -6.18 -9.41
C ALA A 373 -37.69 -4.74 -9.76
#